data_AF-A0A843EN80-F1
#
_entry.id   AF-A0A843EN80-F1
#
_cell.length_a   1.000
_cell.length_b   1.000
_cell.length_c   1.000
_cell.angle_alpha   90.00
_cell.angle_beta   90.00
_cell.angle_gamma   90.00
#
_symmetry.space_group_name_H-M   'P 1'
#
loop_
_entity.id
_entity.type
_entity.pdbx_description
1 polymer ?
#
loop_
_entity_poly.entity_id
_entity_poly.type
_entity_poly.pdbx_seq_one_letter_code
_entity_poly.pdbx_strand_id
1 'polypeptide(L)'
;MNKTFLINGGSVPENFTGLIRKIDPSHIILIDASLMKRQAGEINIVNKDNIADISISTHSMSLAYLIKYLQLEKEYKILFIGIEPEIMDLSFELSDNVKESSDMLVKLLFEKILAINV
;
A
#
# COMPACT_ATOMS: atom_id res chain seq x y z
N MET A 1 20.64 -9.11 -9.02
CA MET A 1 19.35 -9.75 -8.72
C MET A 1 18.47 -8.75 -8.02
N ASN A 2 17.32 -8.42 -8.60
CA ASN A 2 16.31 -7.59 -7.95
C ASN A 2 15.62 -8.44 -6.88
N LYS A 3 15.64 -7.99 -5.63
CA LYS A 3 15.12 -8.72 -4.47
C LYS A 3 13.86 -8.03 -3.97
N THR A 4 12.76 -8.76 -3.92
CA THR A 4 11.47 -8.28 -3.42
C THR A 4 11.21 -8.84 -2.02
N PHE A 5 10.71 -8.00 -1.13
CA PHE A 5 10.30 -8.39 0.22
C PHE A 5 8.82 -8.09 0.39
N LEU A 6 8.07 -9.08 0.86
CA LEU A 6 6.65 -8.92 1.20
C LEU A 6 6.53 -8.77 2.71
N ILE A 7 5.89 -7.69 3.16
CA ILE A 7 5.68 -7.39 4.58
C ILE A 7 4.18 -7.25 4.80
N ASN A 8 3.65 -8.02 5.75
CA ASN A 8 2.29 -7.77 6.26
C ASN A 8 2.38 -6.70 7.35
N GLY A 9 1.95 -5.48 7.02
CA GLY A 9 1.99 -4.33 7.93
C GLY A 9 0.92 -4.34 9.03
N GLY A 10 -0.12 -5.17 8.88
CA GLY A 10 -1.27 -5.17 9.77
C GLY A 10 -1.86 -3.77 9.96
N SER A 11 -2.28 -3.47 11.19
CA SER A 11 -2.86 -2.18 11.57
C SER A 11 -1.85 -1.13 12.04
N VAL A 12 -0.55 -1.49 12.14
CA VAL A 12 0.52 -0.65 12.72
C VAL A 12 1.77 -0.62 11.82
N PRO A 13 1.64 -0.11 10.57
CA PRO A 13 2.73 -0.11 9.59
C PRO A 13 3.98 0.68 10.03
N GLU A 14 3.85 1.65 10.95
CA GLU A 14 4.95 2.45 11.53
C GLU A 14 5.99 1.61 12.28
N ASN A 15 5.60 0.44 12.80
CA ASN A 15 6.50 -0.48 13.51
C ASN A 15 7.55 -1.11 12.59
N PHE A 16 7.38 -1.02 11.27
CA PHE A 16 8.27 -1.63 10.28
C PHE A 16 9.35 -0.68 9.77
N THR A 17 9.40 0.57 10.23
CA THR A 17 10.42 1.57 9.85
C THR A 17 11.85 1.03 9.94
N GLY A 18 12.22 0.40 11.06
CA GLY A 18 13.56 -0.18 11.26
C GLY A 18 13.87 -1.34 10.31
N LEU A 19 12.90 -2.21 10.03
CA LEU A 19 13.05 -3.32 9.09
C LEU A 19 13.24 -2.81 7.66
N ILE A 20 12.39 -1.88 7.22
CA ILE A 20 12.46 -1.28 5.89
C ILE A 20 13.82 -0.62 5.67
N ARG A 21 14.32 0.16 6.65
CA ARG A 21 15.65 0.77 6.59
C ARG A 21 16.78 -0.25 6.51
N LYS A 22 16.66 -1.38 7.21
CA LYS A 22 17.65 -2.47 7.15
C LYS A 22 17.66 -3.17 5.79
N ILE A 23 16.49 -3.32 5.15
CA ILE A 23 16.36 -3.85 3.79
C ILE A 23 16.93 -2.86 2.76
N ASP A 24 16.79 -1.56 3.04
CA ASP A 24 17.18 -0.43 2.20
C ASP A 24 16.67 -0.51 0.74
N PRO A 25 15.35 -0.65 0.53
CA PRO A 25 14.80 -0.82 -0.82
C PRO A 25 14.93 0.46 -1.64
N SER A 26 14.98 0.33 -2.97
CA SER A 26 14.88 1.48 -3.88
C SER A 26 13.43 1.95 -4.10
N HIS A 27 12.47 1.03 -3.99
CA HIS A 27 11.06 1.28 -4.19
C HIS A 27 10.24 0.63 -3.07
N ILE A 28 9.15 1.29 -2.67
CA ILE A 28 8.20 0.80 -1.67
C ILE A 28 6.80 0.90 -2.28
N ILE A 29 6.07 -0.21 -2.28
CA ILE A 29 4.66 -0.24 -2.67
C ILE A 29 3.85 -0.48 -1.40
N LEU A 30 2.97 0.46 -1.07
CA LEU A 30 2.04 0.38 0.04
C LEU A 30 0.66 0.05 -0.53
N ILE A 31 0.00 -0.98 0.00
CA ILE A 31 -1.31 -1.43 -0.44
C ILE A 31 -2.22 -1.45 0.77
N ASP A 32 -3.36 -0.75 0.70
CA ASP A 32 -4.31 -0.66 1.80
C ASP A 32 -5.75 -0.53 1.29
N ALA A 33 -6.71 -0.91 2.12
CA ALA A 33 -8.11 -0.54 1.92
C ALA A 33 -8.28 0.94 2.32
N SER A 34 -8.70 1.79 1.39
CA SER A 34 -8.72 3.24 1.63
C SER A 34 -10.00 3.87 1.13
N LEU A 35 -10.66 4.65 1.98
CA LEU A 35 -11.84 5.43 1.62
C LEU A 35 -11.42 6.64 0.80
N MET A 36 -11.75 6.62 -0.49
CA MET A 36 -11.41 7.65 -1.47
C MET A 36 -12.65 8.24 -2.14
N LYS A 37 -13.84 7.91 -1.61
CA LYS A 37 -15.15 8.34 -2.13
C LYS A 37 -15.38 7.87 -3.57
N ARG A 38 -14.93 6.66 -3.85
CA ARG A 38 -15.09 5.96 -5.13
C ARG A 38 -16.08 4.80 -5.01
N GLN A 39 -16.24 4.06 -6.10
CA GLN A 39 -17.05 2.84 -6.06
C GLN A 39 -16.27 1.73 -5.35
N ALA A 40 -16.96 0.88 -4.60
CA ALA A 40 -16.33 -0.27 -3.95
C ALA A 40 -15.60 -1.16 -4.97
N GLY A 41 -14.39 -1.57 -4.63
CA GLY A 41 -13.46 -2.27 -5.50
C GLY A 41 -12.65 -1.36 -6.43
N GLU A 42 -12.91 -0.06 -6.52
CA GLU A 42 -12.11 0.84 -7.36
C GLU A 42 -10.66 0.92 -6.82
N ILE A 43 -9.70 0.58 -7.69
CA ILE A 43 -8.27 0.69 -7.39
C ILE A 43 -7.80 2.09 -7.78
N ASN A 44 -7.12 2.76 -6.87
CA ASN A 44 -6.56 4.07 -7.13
C ASN A 44 -5.07 4.10 -6.76
N ILE A 45 -4.29 4.78 -7.59
CA ILE A 45 -2.86 4.96 -7.37
C ILE A 45 -2.63 6.39 -6.91
N VAL A 46 -2.01 6.54 -5.75
CA VAL A 46 -1.69 7.85 -5.20
C VAL A 46 -0.18 8.02 -5.14
N ASN A 47 0.30 9.06 -5.82
CA ASN A 47 1.70 9.44 -5.81
C ASN A 47 2.06 10.11 -4.48
N LYS A 48 3.34 10.02 -4.06
CA LYS A 48 3.89 10.58 -2.83
C LYS A 48 3.46 12.02 -2.54
N ASP A 49 3.33 12.84 -3.57
CA ASP A 49 2.98 14.26 -3.46
C ASP A 49 1.51 14.49 -3.05
N ASN A 50 0.65 13.50 -3.29
CA ASN A 50 -0.78 13.52 -2.96
C ASN A 50 -1.11 12.64 -1.73
N ILE A 51 -0.10 12.07 -1.06
CA ILE A 51 -0.32 11.18 0.10
C ILE A 51 -0.93 11.92 1.30
N ALA A 52 -0.70 13.23 1.42
CA ALA A 52 -1.33 14.05 2.46
C ALA A 52 -2.87 14.06 2.36
N ASP A 53 -3.42 13.88 1.16
CA ASP A 53 -4.86 13.85 0.89
C ASP A 53 -5.48 12.45 1.14
N ILE A 54 -4.66 11.41 1.33
CA ILE A 54 -5.09 10.03 1.70
C ILE A 54 -5.49 9.95 3.18
N SER A 55 -5.49 11.08 3.89
CA SER A 55 -5.91 11.24 5.29
C SER A 55 -7.38 10.84 5.60
N ILE A 56 -8.06 10.16 4.68
CA ILE A 56 -9.46 9.71 4.76
C ILE A 56 -9.56 8.20 5.16
N SER A 57 -8.45 7.52 5.49
CA SER A 57 -8.46 6.16 6.08
C SER A 57 -8.31 6.18 7.61
N THR A 58 -8.88 5.19 8.31
CA THR A 58 -8.72 4.95 9.76
C THR A 58 -7.28 4.62 10.17
N HIS A 59 -6.40 4.26 9.23
CA HIS A 59 -4.95 4.06 9.44
C HIS A 59 -4.07 5.12 8.75
N SER A 60 -4.68 6.19 8.23
CA SER A 60 -3.97 7.22 7.47
C SER A 60 -2.86 7.94 8.24
N MET A 61 -3.02 8.08 9.57
CA MET A 61 -2.04 8.75 10.42
C MET A 61 -0.76 7.91 10.57
N SER A 62 -0.89 6.61 10.87
CA SER A 62 0.22 5.66 10.98
C SER A 62 1.01 5.55 9.66
N LEU A 63 0.32 5.48 8.53
CA LEU A 63 0.96 5.41 7.22
C LEU A 63 1.68 6.71 6.84
N ALA A 64 1.07 7.87 7.12
CA ALA A 64 1.70 9.16 6.91
C ALA A 64 2.97 9.33 7.76
N TYR A 65 2.95 8.85 9.02
CA TYR A 65 4.14 8.85 9.88
C TYR A 65 5.24 7.92 9.35
N LEU A 66 4.89 6.70 8.92
CA LEU A 66 5.84 5.79 8.29
C LEU A 66 6.56 6.49 7.12
N ILE A 67 5.82 7.07 6.20
CA ILE A 67 6.36 7.71 5.00
C ILE A 67 7.24 8.90 5.37
N LYS A 68 6.75 9.80 6.23
CA LYS A 68 7.53 10.95 6.70
C LYS A 68 8.83 10.51 7.37
N TYR A 69 8.78 9.52 8.24
CA TYR A 69 9.95 9.02 8.96
C TYR A 69 10.99 8.41 8.01
N LEU A 70 10.56 7.57 7.07
CA LEU A 70 11.46 6.98 6.07
C LEU A 70 12.16 8.05 5.22
N GLN A 71 11.43 9.12 4.88
CA GLN A 71 11.97 10.23 4.07
C GLN A 71 12.98 11.13 4.80
N LEU A 72 13.09 11.05 6.14
CA LEU A 72 14.07 11.86 6.89
C LEU A 72 15.53 11.52 6.54
N GLU A 73 15.80 10.26 6.17
CA GLU A 73 17.17 9.78 5.97
C GLU A 73 17.53 9.56 4.51
N LYS A 74 16.55 9.18 3.67
CA LYS A 74 16.76 8.83 2.27
C LYS A 74 15.49 9.03 1.46
N GLU A 75 15.65 9.42 0.20
CA GLU A 75 14.53 9.44 -0.73
C GLU A 75 14.22 8.03 -1.24
N TYR A 76 13.11 7.47 -0.76
CA TYR A 76 12.51 6.25 -1.30
C TYR A 76 11.51 6.60 -2.40
N LYS A 77 11.45 5.79 -3.46
CA LYS A 77 10.35 5.87 -4.44
C LYS A 77 9.15 5.12 -3.88
N ILE A 78 8.15 5.86 -3.39
CA ILE A 78 6.98 5.30 -2.72
C ILE A 78 5.76 5.41 -3.65
N LEU A 79 5.07 4.29 -3.81
CA LEU A 79 3.79 4.18 -4.49
C LEU A 79 2.72 3.72 -3.50
N PHE A 80 1.61 4.44 -3.39
CA PHE A 80 0.46 3.98 -2.64
C PHE A 80 -0.61 3.47 -3.61
N ILE A 81 -1.18 2.30 -3.31
CA ILE A 81 -2.28 1.69 -4.04
C ILE A 81 -3.41 1.44 -3.04
N GLY A 82 -4.50 2.19 -3.21
CA GLY A 82 -5.71 2.05 -2.43
C GLY A 82 -6.75 1.22 -3.16
N ILE A 83 -7.47 0.37 -2.44
CA ILE A 83 -8.71 -0.26 -2.92
C ILE A 83 -9.87 0.31 -2.11
N GLU A 84 -10.88 0.87 -2.76
CA GLU A 84 -12.07 1.36 -2.06
C GLU A 84 -12.84 0.16 -1.46
N PRO A 85 -13.03 0.10 -0.13
CA PRO A 85 -13.79 -0.97 0.50
C PRO A 85 -15.30 -0.76 0.33
N GLU A 86 -16.08 -1.84 0.28
CA GLU A 86 -17.55 -1.75 0.41
C GLU A 86 -17.98 -1.62 1.87
N ILE A 87 -17.37 -2.44 2.73
CA ILE A 87 -17.64 -2.54 4.17
C ILE A 87 -16.30 -2.61 4.90
N MET A 88 -16.18 -1.88 6.00
CA MET A 88 -14.97 -1.81 6.84
C MET A 88 -15.11 -2.59 8.16
N ASP A 89 -16.20 -3.32 8.34
CA ASP A 89 -16.48 -4.10 9.54
C ASP A 89 -15.75 -5.45 9.50
N LEU A 90 -14.93 -5.70 10.52
CA LEU A 90 -14.08 -6.90 10.66
C LEU A 90 -14.88 -8.20 10.80
N SER A 91 -16.19 -8.13 11.04
CA SER A 91 -17.07 -9.30 11.14
C SER A 91 -17.53 -9.85 9.79
N PHE A 92 -17.25 -9.14 8.68
CA PHE A 92 -17.63 -9.54 7.33
C PHE A 92 -16.40 -9.95 6.50
N GLU A 93 -16.63 -10.87 5.56
CA GLU A 93 -15.64 -11.19 4.53
C GLU A 93 -15.52 -10.07 3.50
N LEU A 94 -14.47 -10.12 2.66
CA LEU A 94 -14.34 -9.22 1.53
C LEU A 94 -15.55 -9.36 0.60
N SER A 95 -16.13 -8.23 0.21
CA SER A 95 -17.13 -8.20 -0.85
C SER A 95 -16.53 -8.64 -2.19
N ASP A 96 -17.37 -9.23 -3.05
CA ASP A 96 -16.92 -9.84 -4.31
C ASP A 96 -16.14 -8.85 -5.19
N ASN A 97 -16.63 -7.61 -5.31
CA ASN A 97 -15.97 -6.53 -6.06
C ASN A 97 -14.56 -6.19 -5.53
N VAL A 98 -14.37 -6.14 -4.21
CA VAL A 98 -13.07 -5.83 -3.58
C VAL A 98 -12.14 -7.02 -3.72
N LYS A 99 -12.67 -8.25 -3.59
CA LYS A 99 -11.90 -9.46 -3.81
C LYS A 99 -11.41 -9.58 -5.25
N GLU A 100 -12.28 -9.36 -6.24
CA GLU A 100 -11.93 -9.37 -7.66
C GLU A 100 -10.83 -8.34 -7.98
N SER A 101 -10.97 -7.11 -7.47
CA SER A 101 -9.96 -6.06 -7.63
C SER A 101 -8.63 -6.42 -6.96
N SER A 102 -8.67 -7.03 -5.77
CA SER A 102 -7.48 -7.50 -5.07
C SER A 102 -6.76 -8.59 -5.86
N ASP A 103 -7.51 -9.57 -6.38
CA ASP A 103 -6.98 -10.66 -7.21
C ASP A 103 -6.37 -10.11 -8.52
N MET A 104 -7.02 -9.12 -9.14
CA MET A 104 -6.50 -8.42 -10.32
C MET A 104 -5.19 -7.68 -10.02
N LEU A 105 -5.12 -6.96 -8.89
CA LEU A 105 -3.94 -6.22 -8.47
C LEU A 105 -2.75 -7.16 -8.23
N VAL A 106 -2.99 -8.28 -7.54
CA VAL A 106 -1.96 -9.30 -7.30
C VAL A 106 -1.40 -9.80 -8.63
N LYS A 107 -2.26 -10.17 -9.58
CA LYS A 107 -1.83 -10.63 -10.90
C LYS A 107 -0.97 -9.59 -11.62
N LEU A 108 -1.41 -8.32 -11.63
CA LEU A 108 -0.67 -7.23 -12.27
C LEU A 108 0.71 -7.01 -11.63
N LEU A 109 0.78 -7.03 -10.29
CA LEU A 109 2.04 -6.87 -9.57
C LEU A 109 3.00 -8.02 -9.85
N PHE A 110 2.51 -9.26 -9.87
CA PHE A 110 3.32 -10.42 -10.23
C PHE A 110 3.88 -10.28 -11.65
N GLU A 111 3.04 -9.96 -12.64
CA GLU A 111 3.48 -9.78 -14.03
C GLU A 111 4.54 -8.69 -14.16
N LYS A 112 4.33 -7.52 -13.53
CA LYS A 112 5.26 -6.38 -13.63
C LYS A 112 6.55 -6.60 -12.86
N ILE A 113 6.49 -7.15 -11.65
CA ILE A 113 7.69 -7.40 -10.84
C ILE A 113 8.52 -8.53 -11.45
N LEU A 114 7.90 -9.59 -11.98
CA LEU A 114 8.61 -10.66 -12.68
C LEU A 114 9.24 -10.18 -14.00
N ALA A 115 8.56 -9.30 -14.75
CA ALA A 115 9.12 -8.74 -15.98
C ALA A 115 10.38 -7.88 -15.75
N ILE A 116 10.59 -7.38 -14.54
CA ILE A 116 11.79 -6.63 -14.14
C ILE A 116 12.95 -7.57 -13.72
N ASN A 117 12.67 -8.87 -13.61
CA ASN A 117 13.63 -9.89 -13.17
C ASN A 117 14.15 -10.80 -14.31
N VAL A 118 13.65 -10.60 -15.54
CA VAL A 118 14.10 -11.26 -16.78
C VAL A 118 14.99 -10.30 -17.56
#